data_AF-A0A3M2VNH9-F1
#
_entry.id   AF-A0A3M2VNH9-F1
#
_cell.length_a   1.000
_cell.length_b   1.000
_cell.length_c   1.000
_cell.angle_alpha   90.00
_cell.angle_beta   90.00
_cell.angle_gamma   90.00
#
_symmetry.space_group_name_H-M   'P 1'
#
loop_
_entity.id
_entity.type
_entity.pdbx_description
1 polymer ?
#
loop_
_entity_poly.entity_id
_entity_poly.type
_entity_poly.pdbx_seq_one_letter_code
_entity_poly.pdbx_strand_id
1 'polypeptide(L)' 'YATAAGVLIALNRQERGNGELSAIQEVERDFGIPVVSIVSLNQVLEFLADDEQLKQHLPAVEAYRAQYGI' A
#
# COMPACT_ATOMS: atom_id res chain seq x y z
N TYR A 1 -19.90 19.20 16.83
CA TYR A 1 -19.20 19.00 15.54
C TYR A 1 -18.55 17.62 15.56
N ALA A 2 -18.46 16.96 14.41
CA ALA A 2 -17.73 15.70 14.29
C ALA A 2 -16.33 15.99 13.73
N THR A 3 -15.35 15.22 14.18
CA THR A 3 -13.97 15.24 13.66
C THR A 3 -13.66 13.87 13.10
N ALA A 4 -13.08 13.82 11.90
CA ALA A 4 -12.61 12.56 11.33
C ALA A 4 -11.47 12.01 12.20
N ALA A 5 -11.61 10.75 12.64
CA ALA A 5 -10.59 10.09 13.46
C ALA A 5 -9.53 9.35 12.62
N GLY A 6 -9.85 9.02 11.36
CA GLY A 6 -8.98 8.27 10.47
C GLY A 6 -9.75 7.65 9.29
N VAL A 7 -8.99 7.04 8.38
CA VAL A 7 -9.52 6.28 7.24
C VAL A 7 -9.06 4.83 7.36
N LEU A 8 -9.98 3.88 7.19
CA LEU A 8 -9.66 2.46 7.07
C LEU A 8 -9.80 2.03 5.61
N ILE A 9 -8.78 1.39 5.06
CA ILE A 9 -8.77 0.87 3.69
C ILE A 9 -8.45 -0.63 3.68
N ALA A 10 -8.81 -1.32 2.59
CA ALA A 10 -8.49 -2.73 2.44
C ALA A 10 -7.00 -2.98 2.19
N LEU A 11 -6.40 -2.27 1.23
CA LEU A 11 -5.04 -2.52 0.77
C LEU A 11 -4.25 -1.21 0.65
N ASN A 12 -3.11 -1.15 1.34
CA ASN A 12 -2.06 -0.17 1.09
C ASN A 12 -1.12 -0.72 0.01
N ARG A 13 -1.23 -0.16 -1.21
CA ARG A 13 -0.41 -0.56 -2.35
C ARG A 13 1.04 -0.10 -2.27
N GLN A 14 1.38 0.79 -1.34
CA GLN A 14 2.74 1.30 -1.14
C GLN A 14 3.39 1.80 -2.43
N GLU A 15 2.60 2.50 -3.25
CA GLU A 15 3.03 3.05 -4.54
C GLU A 15 2.94 4.58 -4.52
N ARG A 16 3.84 5.22 -5.27
CA ARG A 16 3.78 6.64 -5.56
C ARG A 16 2.50 6.97 -6.33
N GLY A 17 1.84 8.06 -5.96
CA GLY A 17 0.72 8.64 -6.69
C GLY A 17 1.20 9.40 -7.93
N ASN A 18 0.56 10.52 -8.23
CA ASN A 18 0.98 11.37 -9.36
C ASN A 18 2.28 12.17 -9.07
N GLY A 19 2.82 12.10 -7.84
CA GLY A 19 4.04 12.77 -7.42
C GLY A 19 4.95 11.86 -6.60
N GLU A 20 5.75 12.46 -5.72
CA GLU A 20 6.71 11.74 -4.88
C GLU A 20 6.07 11.07 -3.66
N LEU A 21 4.80 11.35 -3.36
CA LEU A 21 4.06 10.76 -2.23
C LEU A 21 3.07 9.72 -2.72
N SER A 22 2.76 8.75 -1.86
CA SER A 22 1.60 7.88 -2.06
C SER A 22 0.30 8.63 -1.79
N ALA A 23 -0.80 8.16 -2.38
CA ALA A 23 -2.13 8.70 -2.10
C ALA A 23 -2.49 8.67 -0.60
N ILE A 24 -1.95 7.70 0.15
CA ILE A 24 -2.11 7.62 1.60
C ILE A 24 -1.40 8.78 2.29
N GLN A 25 -0.11 9.00 1.98
CA GLN A 25 0.67 10.10 2.56
C GLN A 25 0.08 11.47 2.19
N GLU A 26 -0.53 11.61 1.01
CA GLU A 26 -1.26 12.83 0.63
C GLU A 26 -2.49 13.04 1.53
N VAL A 27 -3.29 12.01 1.78
CA VAL A 27 -4.45 12.10 2.70
C VAL A 27 -4.02 12.43 4.12
N GLU A 28 -2.98 11.76 4.63
CA GLU A 28 -2.47 12.03 5.98
C GLU A 28 -1.95 13.46 6.12
N ARG A 29 -1.23 13.96 5.10
CA ARG A 29 -0.73 15.33 5.05
C ARG A 29 -1.86 16.36 4.98
N ASP A 30 -2.83 16.14 4.09
CA ASP A 30 -3.84 17.15 3.74
C ASP A 30 -4.96 17.24 4.79
N PHE A 31 -5.26 16.13 5.47
CA PHE A 31 -6.35 16.06 6.44
C PHE A 31 -5.89 15.87 7.89
N GLY A 32 -4.61 15.55 8.12
CA GLY A 32 -4.07 15.37 9.48
C GLY A 32 -4.66 14.18 10.23
N ILE A 33 -5.20 13.20 9.50
CA ILE A 33 -5.83 11.99 10.05
C ILE A 33 -5.06 10.75 9.58
N PRO A 34 -4.93 9.71 10.43
CA PRO A 34 -4.22 8.50 10.05
C PRO A 34 -4.99 7.69 9.01
N VAL A 35 -4.26 7.00 8.13
CA VAL A 35 -4.82 5.98 7.25
C VAL A 35 -4.30 4.60 7.66
N VAL A 36 -5.21 3.69 7.98
CA VAL A 36 -4.90 2.31 8.37
C VAL A 36 -5.36 1.36 7.28
N SER A 37 -4.54 0.37 6.93
CA SER A 37 -4.88 -0.67 5.95
C SER A 37 -4.99 -2.04 6.60
N ILE A 38 -5.90 -2.88 6.10
CA ILE A 38 -5.99 -4.29 6.52
C ILE A 38 -4.75 -5.07 6.04
N VAL A 39 -4.31 -4.82 4.79
CA VAL A 39 -3.14 -5.45 4.17
C VAL A 39 -2.25 -4.41 3.49
N SER A 40 -0.96 -4.66 3.40
CA SER A 40 0.03 -3.88 2.64
C SER A 40 0.66 -4.69 1.50
N LEU A 41 1.26 -4.02 0.51
CA LEU A 41 1.99 -4.69 -0.58
C LEU A 41 3.12 -5.59 -0.06
N ASN A 42 3.82 -5.20 1.01
CA ASN A 42 4.81 -6.07 1.65
C ASN A 42 4.22 -7.40 2.13
N GLN A 43 3.05 -7.37 2.79
CA GLN A 43 2.37 -8.60 3.22
C GLN A 43 1.87 -9.44 2.03
N VAL A 44 1.51 -8.80 0.90
CA VAL A 44 1.21 -9.51 -0.34
C VAL A 44 2.45 -10.22 -0.88
N LEU A 45 3.61 -9.56 -0.88
CA LEU A 45 4.88 -10.17 -1.31
C LEU A 45 5.25 -11.37 -0.43
N GLU A 46 5.12 -11.24 0.89
CA GLU A 46 5.33 -12.33 1.85
C GLU A 46 4.40 -13.51 1.54
N PHE A 47 3.10 -13.25 1.35
CA PHE A 47 2.12 -14.28 1.03
C PHE A 47 2.43 -14.99 -0.30
N LEU A 48 2.84 -14.25 -1.33
CA LEU A 48 3.24 -14.84 -2.62
C LEU A 48 4.50 -15.70 -2.50
N ALA A 49 5.43 -15.36 -1.62
CA ALA A 49 6.67 -16.11 -1.45
C ALA A 49 6.46 -17.47 -0.77
N ASP A 50 5.45 -17.55 0.10
CA ASP A 50 5.12 -18.72 0.93
C ASP A 50 4.19 -19.73 0.24
N ASP A 51 3.44 -19.33 -0.80
CA ASP A 51 2.53 -20.20 -1.54
C ASP A 51 3.16 -20.70 -2.86
N GLU A 52 3.40 -22.01 -2.98
CA GLU A 52 4.04 -22.60 -4.17
C GLU A 52 3.29 -22.35 -5.49
N GLN A 53 1.96 -22.24 -5.45
CA GLN A 53 1.15 -22.00 -6.65
C GLN A 53 1.22 -20.54 -7.08
N LEU A 54 1.31 -19.62 -6.12
CA LEU A 54 1.28 -18.19 -6.37
C LEU A 54 2.68 -17.58 -6.54
N LYS A 55 3.74 -18.27 -6.11
CA LYS A 55 5.14 -17.83 -6.18
C LYS A 55 5.59 -17.42 -7.58
N GLN A 56 4.98 -17.98 -8.62
CA GLN A 56 5.22 -17.58 -10.01
C GLN A 56 4.90 -16.10 -10.29
N HIS A 57 4.02 -15.48 -9.50
CA HIS A 57 3.65 -14.06 -9.63
C HIS A 57 4.60 -13.12 -8.87
N LEU A 58 5.37 -13.64 -7.91
CA LEU A 58 6.27 -12.85 -7.06
C LEU A 58 7.20 -11.93 -7.88
N PRO A 59 7.89 -12.41 -8.95
CA PRO A 59 8.80 -11.55 -9.71
C PRO A 59 8.10 -10.35 -10.39
N ALA A 60 6.85 -10.53 -10.82
CA ALA A 60 6.08 -9.46 -11.44
C ALA A 60 5.71 -8.36 -10.43
N VAL A 61 5.35 -8.77 -9.21
CA VAL A 61 5.00 -7.83 -8.13
C VAL A 61 6.24 -7.14 -7.57
N GLU A 62 7.38 -7.84 -7.47
CA GLU A 62 8.67 -7.23 -7.12
C GLU A 62 9.11 -6.19 -8.14
N ALA A 63 9.00 -6.49 -9.44
CA ALA A 63 9.30 -5.53 -10.50
C ALA A 63 8.40 -4.28 -10.43
N TYR A 64 7.10 -4.48 -10.17
CA TYR A 64 6.16 -3.38 -9.95
C TYR A 64 6.56 -2.51 -8.76
N ARG A 65 6.90 -3.14 -7.62
CA ARG A 65 7.38 -2.42 -6.43
C ARG A 65 8.67 -1.67 -6.70
N ALA A 66 9.62 -2.26 -7.44
CA ALA A 66 10.87 -1.57 -7.79
C ALA A 66 10.62 -0.33 -8.66
N GLN A 67 9.61 -0.38 -9.54
CA GLN A 67 9.28 0.74 -10.42
C GLN A 67 8.47 1.84 -9.73
N TYR A 68 7.45 1.48 -8.93
CA TYR A 68 6.45 2.42 -8.42
C TYR A 68 6.46 2.58 -6.90
N GLY A 69 7.17 1.71 -6.19
CA GLY A 69 7.20 1.68 -4.73
C GLY A 69 7.70 2.98 -4.11
N ILE A 70 7.24 3.23 -2.88
CA ILE A 70 7.67 4.33 -2.01
C ILE A 70 8.23 3.80 -0.69
#